data_AF-A0A354DKA2-F1
#
_entry.id   AF-A0A354DKA2-F1
#
_cell.length_a   1.000
_cell.length_b   1.000
_cell.length_c   1.000
_cell.angle_alpha   90.00
_cell.angle_beta   90.00
_cell.angle_gamma   90.00
#
_symmetry.space_group_name_H-M   'P 1'
#
loop_
_entity.id
_entity.type
_entity.pdbx_description
1 polymer ?
#
loop_
_entity_poly.entity_id
_entity_poly.type
_entity_poly.pdbx_seq_one_letter_code
_entity_poly.pdbx_strand_id
1 'polypeptide(L)'
;DLIDEAASKVRLQSYTVPPNLKDLEKKLEEVRKEKDAAVQSQEFEKAASLRDKEQRLREELDKTKNEWQEKQGQTDSEVTTEDIASVVASWTGVPVVKLKEEETERLLKMEEILHKRVIGQEDAVKSISRAIRRARAGLKDPKRPIGS
;
A
#
# COMPACT_ATOMS: atom_id res chain seq x y z
N ASP A 1 -16.81 -5.98 9.68
CA ASP A 1 -15.72 -5.22 10.32
C ASP A 1 -14.48 -5.15 9.44
N LEU A 2 -13.66 -6.21 9.35
CA LEU A 2 -12.43 -6.16 8.51
C LEU A 2 -12.66 -5.80 7.03
N ILE A 3 -13.73 -6.36 6.42
CA ILE A 3 -14.10 -6.07 5.03
C ILE A 3 -14.55 -4.61 4.89
N ASP A 4 -15.24 -4.06 5.89
CA ASP A 4 -15.79 -2.71 5.85
C ASP A 4 -14.71 -1.64 6.05
N GLU A 5 -13.76 -1.90 6.96
CA GLU A 5 -12.57 -1.07 7.11
C GLU A 5 -11.66 -1.14 5.89
N ALA A 6 -11.49 -2.31 5.30
CA ALA A 6 -10.72 -2.47 4.07
C ALA A 6 -11.39 -1.69 2.92
N ALA A 7 -12.72 -1.80 2.75
CA ALA A 7 -13.47 -1.05 1.76
C ALA A 7 -13.35 0.47 1.97
N SER A 8 -13.49 0.93 3.21
CA SER A 8 -13.33 2.35 3.56
C SER A 8 -11.91 2.85 3.28
N LYS A 9 -10.89 2.03 3.56
CA LYS A 9 -9.48 2.35 3.30
C LYS A 9 -9.16 2.43 1.81
N VAL A 10 -9.58 1.44 1.01
CA VAL A 10 -9.38 1.44 -0.45
C VAL A 10 -10.09 2.64 -1.07
N ARG A 11 -11.32 2.92 -0.61
CA ARG A 11 -12.04 4.12 -1.02
C ARG A 11 -11.28 5.39 -0.62
N LEU A 12 -10.82 5.52 0.61
CA LEU A 12 -10.08 6.71 1.03
C LEU A 12 -8.83 6.93 0.15
N GLN A 13 -8.08 5.88 -0.16
CA GLN A 13 -6.91 5.95 -1.03
C GLN A 13 -7.27 6.42 -2.44
N SER A 14 -8.38 5.96 -3.02
CA SER A 14 -8.81 6.44 -4.35
C SER A 14 -9.18 7.93 -4.35
N TYR A 15 -9.67 8.47 -3.23
CA TYR A 15 -9.98 9.90 -3.04
C TYR A 15 -8.81 10.77 -2.53
N THR A 16 -7.63 10.20 -2.29
CA THR A 16 -6.46 11.02 -1.99
C THR A 16 -5.97 11.75 -3.22
N VAL A 17 -5.82 13.08 -3.10
CA VAL A 17 -5.30 13.93 -4.18
C VAL A 17 -3.84 13.54 -4.46
N PRO A 18 -3.48 13.23 -5.72
CA PRO A 18 -2.11 12.92 -6.12
C PRO A 18 -1.12 14.01 -5.69
N PRO A 19 0.09 13.63 -5.21
CA PRO A 19 1.14 14.60 -4.84
C PRO A 19 1.46 15.59 -5.97
N ASN A 20 1.46 15.12 -7.21
CA ASN A 20 1.72 15.95 -8.39
C ASN A 20 0.69 17.08 -8.56
N LEU A 21 -0.60 16.82 -8.29
CA LEU A 21 -1.64 17.85 -8.37
C LEU A 21 -1.43 18.94 -7.30
N LYS A 22 -1.07 18.53 -6.09
CA LYS A 22 -0.79 19.45 -4.98
C LYS A 22 0.44 20.32 -5.26
N ASP A 23 1.47 19.75 -5.90
CA ASP A 23 2.67 20.49 -6.31
C ASP A 23 2.38 21.48 -7.44
N LEU A 24 1.52 21.11 -8.40
CA LEU A 24 1.06 22.01 -9.47
C LEU A 24 0.25 23.19 -8.91
N GLU A 25 -0.68 22.93 -7.97
CA GLU A 25 -1.43 23.98 -7.27
C GLU A 25 -0.50 24.96 -6.56
N LYS A 26 0.50 24.45 -5.84
CA LYS A 26 1.48 25.28 -5.14
C LYS A 26 2.30 26.14 -6.11
N LYS A 27 2.80 25.55 -7.19
CA LYS A 27 3.54 26.27 -8.25
C LYS A 27 2.68 27.35 -8.90
N LEU A 28 1.40 27.08 -9.15
CA LEU A 28 0.47 28.06 -9.71
C LEU A 28 0.28 29.25 -8.75
N GLU A 29 0.15 28.98 -7.45
CA GLU A 29 0.04 30.03 -6.44
C GLU A 29 1.32 30.89 -6.35
N GLU A 30 2.49 30.28 -6.41
CA GLU A 30 3.78 30.98 -6.45
C GLU A 30 3.87 31.88 -7.68
N VAL A 31 3.57 31.38 -8.88
CA VAL A 31 3.59 32.16 -10.12
C VAL A 31 2.59 33.32 -10.09
N ARG A 32 1.41 33.12 -9.49
CA ARG A 32 0.44 34.22 -9.28
C ARG A 32 0.99 35.33 -8.42
N LYS A 33 1.61 34.98 -7.28
CA LYS A 33 2.23 35.97 -6.38
C LYS A 33 3.36 36.73 -7.09
N GLU A 34 4.22 36.03 -7.83
CA GLU A 34 5.29 36.64 -8.62
C GLU A 34 4.75 37.58 -9.70
N LYS A 35 3.69 37.17 -10.40
CA LYS A 35 3.05 38.00 -11.43
C LYS A 35 2.47 39.27 -10.83
N ASP A 36 1.74 39.16 -9.72
CA ASP A 36 1.13 40.31 -9.06
C ASP A 36 2.20 41.29 -8.54
N ALA A 37 3.31 40.78 -8.00
CA ALA A 37 4.46 41.60 -7.62
C ALA A 37 5.13 42.30 -8.81
N ALA A 38 5.26 41.62 -9.96
CA ALA A 38 5.80 42.20 -11.18
C ALA A 38 4.87 43.30 -11.74
N VAL A 39 3.55 43.12 -11.68
CA VAL A 39 2.56 44.15 -12.06
C VAL A 39 2.67 45.36 -11.14
N GLN A 40 2.75 45.16 -9.83
CA GLN A 40 2.93 46.26 -8.86
C GLN A 40 4.23 47.04 -9.08
N SER A 41 5.29 46.34 -9.49
CA SER A 41 6.60 46.92 -9.78
C SER A 41 6.70 47.51 -11.20
N GLN A 42 5.60 47.50 -11.97
CA GLN A 42 5.54 47.96 -13.36
C GLN A 42 6.48 47.20 -14.33
N GLU A 43 6.91 45.99 -13.96
CA GLU A 43 7.71 45.08 -14.79
C GLU A 43 6.81 44.34 -15.79
N PHE A 44 6.21 45.06 -16.76
CA PHE A 44 5.15 44.53 -17.61
C PHE A 44 5.57 43.33 -18.50
N GLU A 45 6.80 43.32 -19.00
CA GLU A 45 7.32 42.21 -19.82
C GLU A 45 7.46 40.91 -19.01
N LYS A 46 7.92 41.03 -17.77
CA LYS A 46 8.01 39.90 -16.83
C LYS A 46 6.62 39.44 -16.40
N ALA A 47 5.70 40.37 -16.13
CA ALA A 47 4.30 40.03 -15.84
C ALA A 47 3.63 39.28 -17.01
N ALA A 48 3.93 39.64 -18.25
CA ALA A 48 3.44 38.95 -19.43
C ALA A 48 3.97 37.50 -19.52
N SER A 49 5.27 37.29 -19.32
CA SER A 49 5.83 35.93 -19.32
C SER A 49 5.32 35.07 -18.15
N LEU A 50 5.11 35.66 -16.98
CA LEU A 50 4.50 34.98 -15.83
C LEU A 50 3.02 34.66 -16.06
N ARG A 51 2.27 35.51 -16.77
CA ARG A 51 0.89 35.23 -17.19
C ARG A 51 0.83 34.03 -18.13
N ASP A 52 1.71 33.95 -19.12
CA ASP A 52 1.76 32.81 -20.03
C ASP A 52 2.11 31.52 -19.28
N LYS A 53 3.03 31.60 -18.32
CA LYS A 53 3.39 30.48 -17.44
C LYS A 53 2.22 30.07 -16.54
N GLU A 54 1.49 31.02 -15.97
CA GLU A 54 0.27 30.76 -15.19
C GLU A 54 -0.77 30.02 -16.03
N GLN A 55 -0.99 30.46 -17.27
CA GLN A 55 -1.95 29.81 -18.17
C GLN A 55 -1.54 28.36 -18.47
N ARG A 56 -0.27 28.11 -18.80
CA ARG A 56 0.23 26.75 -19.05
C ARG A 56 0.06 25.84 -17.83
N LEU A 57 0.43 26.32 -16.64
CA LEU A 57 0.28 25.55 -15.40
C LEU A 57 -1.18 25.27 -15.07
N ARG A 58 -2.08 26.22 -15.37
CA ARG A 58 -3.52 26.04 -15.18
C ARG A 58 -4.09 24.99 -16.13
N GLU A 59 -3.71 25.02 -17.40
CA GLU A 59 -4.12 24.01 -18.39
C GLU A 59 -3.59 22.61 -18.01
N GLU A 60 -2.35 22.53 -17.52
CA GLU A 60 -1.76 21.27 -17.04
C GLU A 60 -2.52 20.74 -15.81
N LEU A 61 -2.80 21.62 -14.84
CA LEU A 61 -3.58 21.27 -13.65
C LEU A 61 -4.98 20.76 -14.01
N ASP A 62 -5.69 21.47 -14.88
CA ASP A 62 -7.04 21.07 -15.32
C ASP A 62 -7.02 19.71 -16.04
N LYS A 63 -6.01 19.46 -16.89
CA LYS A 63 -5.82 18.15 -17.54
C LYS A 63 -5.57 17.04 -16.53
N THR A 64 -4.58 17.20 -15.65
CA THR A 64 -4.24 16.18 -14.64
C THR A 64 -5.40 15.95 -13.67
N LYS A 65 -6.18 16.98 -13.36
CA LYS A 65 -7.36 16.88 -12.50
C LYS A 65 -8.48 16.09 -13.19
N ASN A 66 -8.73 16.35 -14.47
CA ASN A 66 -9.72 15.60 -15.25
C ASN A 66 -9.31 14.13 -15.39
N GLU A 67 -8.04 13.86 -15.72
CA GLU A 67 -7.52 12.48 -15.78
C GLU A 67 -7.65 11.74 -14.43
N TRP A 68 -7.43 12.45 -13.32
CA TRP A 68 -7.63 11.87 -11.99
C TRP A 68 -9.11 11.59 -11.70
N GLN A 69 -10.02 12.49 -12.06
CA GLN A 69 -11.46 12.29 -11.91
C GLN A 69 -11.99 11.15 -12.79
N GLU A 70 -11.50 11.01 -14.02
CA GLU A 70 -11.84 9.88 -14.89
C GLU A 70 -11.37 8.56 -14.28
N LYS A 71 -10.14 8.52 -13.74
CA LYS A 71 -9.64 7.35 -13.01
C LYS A 71 -10.48 7.04 -11.78
N GLN A 72 -10.93 8.04 -11.03
CA GLN A 72 -11.84 7.80 -9.89
C GLN A 72 -13.15 7.15 -10.31
N GLY A 73 -13.71 7.54 -11.47
CA GLY A 73 -14.98 7.02 -11.98
C GLY A 73 -14.87 5.62 -12.61
N GLN A 74 -13.68 5.21 -13.03
CA GLN A 74 -13.42 3.92 -13.69
C GLN A 74 -12.89 2.84 -12.74
N THR A 75 -12.38 3.20 -11.56
CA THR A 75 -11.89 2.21 -10.59
C THR A 75 -13.07 1.55 -9.89
N ASP A 76 -13.51 0.40 -10.41
CA ASP A 76 -14.11 -0.65 -9.58
C ASP A 76 -13.08 -1.02 -8.50
N SER A 77 -13.19 -0.34 -7.36
CA SER A 77 -12.26 -0.52 -6.25
C SER A 77 -12.55 -1.86 -5.60
N GLU A 78 -11.82 -2.89 -6.02
CA GLU A 78 -11.93 -4.24 -5.45
C GLU A 78 -11.14 -4.32 -4.14
N VAL A 79 -11.75 -4.93 -3.13
CA VAL A 79 -11.07 -5.23 -1.86
C VAL A 79 -10.28 -6.52 -2.03
N THR A 80 -8.95 -6.42 -2.01
CA THR A 80 -8.07 -7.58 -2.14
C THR A 80 -7.79 -8.24 -0.79
N THR A 81 -7.26 -9.46 -0.82
CA THR A 81 -6.81 -10.14 0.41
C THR A 81 -5.68 -9.40 1.13
N GLU A 82 -4.91 -8.59 0.40
CA GLU A 82 -3.82 -7.77 0.94
C GLU A 82 -4.36 -6.58 1.73
N ASP A 83 -5.44 -5.95 1.25
CA ASP A 83 -6.10 -4.85 1.94
C ASP A 83 -6.62 -5.32 3.30
N ILE A 84 -7.29 -6.47 3.35
CA ILE A 84 -7.77 -7.09 4.59
C ILE A 84 -6.59 -7.43 5.51
N ALA A 85 -5.52 -8.02 4.97
CA ALA A 85 -4.32 -8.35 5.75
C ALA A 85 -3.66 -7.10 6.35
N SER A 86 -3.69 -5.97 5.65
CA SER A 86 -3.16 -4.69 6.13
C SER A 86 -3.97 -4.13 7.30
N VAL A 87 -5.30 -4.31 7.27
CA VAL A 87 -6.20 -3.91 8.37
C VAL A 87 -5.93 -4.78 9.60
N VAL A 88 -5.86 -6.10 9.42
CA VAL A 88 -5.51 -7.04 10.51
C VAL A 88 -4.14 -6.72 11.11
N ALA A 89 -3.15 -6.40 10.28
CA ALA A 89 -1.83 -5.99 10.75
C ALA A 89 -1.87 -4.67 11.53
N SER A 90 -2.70 -3.71 11.12
CA SER A 90 -2.87 -2.44 11.84
C SER A 90 -3.50 -2.64 13.22
N TRP A 91 -4.45 -3.57 13.35
CA TRP A 91 -5.11 -3.86 14.63
C TRP A 91 -4.22 -4.67 15.57
N THR A 92 -3.49 -5.64 15.03
CA THR A 92 -2.71 -6.60 15.82
C THR A 92 -1.24 -6.21 16.00
N GLY A 93 -0.74 -5.27 15.19
CA GLY A 93 0.67 -4.91 15.10
C GLY A 93 1.55 -5.96 14.39
N VAL A 94 0.96 -7.05 13.89
CA VAL A 94 1.71 -8.18 13.32
C VAL A 94 1.54 -8.22 11.79
N PRO A 95 2.63 -8.09 11.00
CA PRO A 95 2.54 -8.07 9.54
C PRO A 95 2.23 -9.45 8.96
N VAL A 96 0.97 -9.67 8.57
CA VAL A 96 0.44 -10.95 8.07
C VAL A 96 1.09 -11.40 6.75
N VAL A 97 1.47 -10.46 5.87
CA VAL A 97 2.10 -10.77 4.57
C VAL A 97 3.52 -11.30 4.74
N LYS A 98 4.35 -10.62 5.56
CA LYS A 98 5.72 -11.08 5.88
C LYS A 98 5.72 -12.42 6.62
N LEU A 99 4.71 -12.65 7.47
CA LEU A 99 4.54 -13.92 8.13
C LEU A 99 4.38 -15.08 7.15
N LYS A 100 3.62 -14.95 6.04
CA LYS A 100 3.36 -16.07 5.14
C LYS A 100 4.62 -16.62 4.46
N GLU A 101 5.49 -15.75 3.94
CA GLU A 101 6.73 -16.17 3.26
C GLU A 101 7.75 -16.76 4.26
N GLU A 102 8.02 -16.04 5.35
CA GLU A 102 8.95 -16.50 6.39
C GLU A 102 8.46 -17.78 7.07
N GLU A 103 7.16 -17.92 7.28
CA GLU A 103 6.56 -19.12 7.86
C GLU A 103 6.68 -20.32 6.94
N THR A 104 6.45 -20.13 5.63
CA THR A 104 6.59 -21.21 4.64
C THR A 104 8.04 -21.69 4.57
N GLU A 105 8.99 -20.77 4.56
CA GLU A 105 10.41 -21.11 4.57
C GLU A 105 10.85 -21.79 5.89
N ARG A 106 10.35 -21.30 7.03
CA ARG A 106 10.57 -21.95 8.34
C ARG A 106 9.99 -23.36 8.39
N LEU A 107 8.83 -23.59 7.78
CA LEU A 107 8.20 -24.92 7.71
C LEU A 107 9.01 -25.87 6.83
N LEU A 108 9.57 -25.38 5.72
CA LEU A 108 10.44 -26.18 4.84
C LEU A 108 11.77 -26.54 5.51
N LYS A 109 12.33 -25.63 6.31
CA LYS A 109 13.59 -25.83 7.05
C LYS A 109 13.39 -26.33 8.48
N MET A 110 12.18 -26.78 8.84
CA MET A 110 11.81 -27.05 10.23
C MET A 110 12.67 -28.16 10.86
N GLU A 111 12.93 -29.25 10.13
CA GLU A 111 13.80 -30.33 10.58
C GLU A 111 15.21 -29.84 10.88
N GLU A 112 15.81 -29.06 9.96
CA GLU A 112 17.15 -28.50 10.13
C GLU A 112 17.25 -27.55 11.34
N ILE A 113 16.22 -26.72 11.53
CA ILE A 113 16.16 -25.78 12.66
C ILE A 113 16.07 -26.54 14.00
N LEU A 114 15.27 -27.61 14.05
CA LEU A 114 15.13 -28.44 15.25
C LEU A 114 16.42 -29.20 15.57
N HIS A 115 17.14 -29.71 14.55
CA HIS A 115 18.41 -30.41 14.74
C HIS A 115 19.56 -29.53 15.27
N LYS A 116 19.45 -28.21 15.15
CA LYS A 116 20.40 -27.28 15.83
C LYS A 116 20.27 -27.33 17.35
N ARG A 117 19.16 -27.82 17.87
CA ARG A 117 18.83 -27.82 19.31
C ARG A 117 18.57 -29.22 19.87
N VAL A 118 18.17 -30.17 19.03
CA VAL A 118 17.93 -31.57 19.37
C VAL A 118 18.98 -32.42 18.67
N ILE A 119 19.82 -33.08 19.45
CA ILE A 119 20.87 -33.97 18.95
C ILE A 119 20.32 -35.40 18.92
N GLY A 120 20.33 -36.02 17.73
CA GLY A 120 19.70 -37.32 17.49
C GLY A 120 18.17 -37.27 17.36
N GLN A 121 17.52 -38.43 17.46
CA GLN A 121 16.07 -38.62 17.30
C GLN A 121 15.49 -38.13 15.96
N GLU A 122 16.18 -38.40 14.86
CA GLU A 122 15.79 -38.05 13.49
C GLU A 122 14.36 -38.46 13.15
N ASP A 123 13.94 -39.67 13.56
CA ASP A 123 12.59 -40.16 13.28
C ASP A 123 11.51 -39.36 14.02
N ALA A 124 11.77 -38.91 15.25
CA ALA A 124 10.84 -38.11 16.03
C ALA A 124 10.72 -36.69 15.46
N VAL A 125 11.86 -36.06 15.14
CA VAL A 125 11.91 -34.73 14.53
C VAL A 125 11.19 -34.73 13.18
N LYS A 126 11.44 -35.73 12.33
CA LYS A 126 10.78 -35.89 11.03
C LYS A 126 9.27 -36.11 11.17
N SER A 127 8.83 -36.90 12.15
CA SER A 127 7.42 -37.16 12.39
C SER A 127 6.67 -35.88 12.81
N ILE A 128 7.24 -35.13 13.76
CA ILE A 128 6.66 -33.88 14.27
C ILE A 128 6.63 -32.81 13.19
N SER A 129 7.73 -32.58 12.48
CA SER A 129 7.80 -31.60 11.39
C SER A 129 6.80 -31.91 10.28
N ARG A 130 6.59 -33.20 9.96
CA ARG A 130 5.58 -33.63 8.99
C ARG A 130 4.15 -33.43 9.50
N ALA A 131 3.89 -33.66 10.78
CA ALA A 131 2.57 -33.40 11.39
C ALA A 131 2.22 -31.91 11.36
N ILE A 132 3.17 -31.05 11.74
CA ILE A 132 3.00 -29.58 11.74
C ILE A 132 2.80 -29.05 10.32
N ARG A 133 3.59 -29.49 9.34
CA ARG A 133 3.41 -29.09 7.93
C ARG A 133 2.03 -29.48 7.38
N ARG A 134 1.55 -30.71 7.66
CA ARG A 134 0.21 -31.16 7.24
C ARG A 134 -0.92 -30.34 7.86
N ALA A 135 -0.80 -30.04 9.15
CA ALA A 135 -1.77 -29.22 9.86
C ALA A 135 -1.83 -27.79 9.30
N ARG A 136 -0.66 -27.20 9.01
CA ARG A 136 -0.58 -25.83 8.49
C ARG A 136 -1.00 -25.71 7.02
N ALA A 137 -0.81 -26.76 6.23
CA ALA A 137 -1.32 -26.85 4.85
C ALA A 137 -2.84 -27.06 4.75
N GLY A 138 -3.56 -27.12 5.88
CA GLY A 138 -5.02 -27.32 5.90
C GLY A 138 -5.46 -28.75 5.55
N LEU A 139 -4.53 -29.72 5.51
CA LEU A 139 -4.81 -31.12 5.21
C LEU A 139 -5.28 -31.93 6.45
N LYS A 140 -5.62 -31.24 7.54
CA LYS A 140 -6.05 -31.82 8.83
C LYS A 140 -7.35 -31.17 9.29
N ASP A 141 -8.18 -31.95 9.99
CA ASP A 141 -9.43 -31.49 10.61
C ASP A 141 -9.18 -30.28 11.55
N PRO A 142 -9.82 -29.12 11.31
CA PRO A 142 -9.67 -27.91 12.14
C PRO A 142 -9.99 -28.10 13.62
N LYS A 143 -10.77 -29.14 13.97
CA LYS A 143 -11.16 -29.43 15.36
C LYS A 143 -10.13 -30.27 16.11
N ARG A 144 -9.02 -30.68 15.49
CA ARG A 144 -8.02 -31.56 16.12
C ARG A 144 -6.69 -30.83 16.40
N PRO A 145 -5.98 -31.18 17.51
CA PRO A 145 -4.70 -30.55 17.85
C PRO A 145 -3.65 -30.72 16.75
N ILE A 146 -2.84 -29.69 16.53
CA ILE A 146 -1.84 -29.58 15.44
C ILE A 146 -0.83 -30.75 15.46
N GLY A 147 -0.50 -31.29 16.64
CA GLY A 147 0.59 -32.25 16.84
C GLY A 147 0.28 -33.76 16.84
N SER A 148 -0.96 -34.19 16.54
CA SER A 148 -1.26 -35.63 16.35
C SER A 148 -0.86 -36.16 14.98
#